data_AF-A0A552LDP1-F1
#
_entry.id   AF-A0A552LDP1-F1
#
_cell.length_a   1.000
_cell.length_b   1.000
_cell.length_c   1.000
_cell.angle_alpha   90.00
_cell.angle_beta   90.00
_cell.angle_gamma   90.00
#
_symmetry.space_group_name_H-M   'P 1'
#
loop_
_entity.id
_entity.type
_entity.pdbx_description
1 polymer ?
#
loop_
_entity_poly.entity_id
_entity_poly.type
_entity_poly.pdbx_seq_one_letter_code
_entity_poly.pdbx_strand_id
1 'polypeptide(L)'
;MRNRTIAAVLAFFLGYLGIHKFYLGENLAGILYLLFFWTFIPGIIAFFEFIGLIIMSDQAFDAKYNPNYLPSSTERRLPESGQQKTATLLQLKKLYDQGIITAEEYEEKRRKYLDSL
;
A
#
# COMPACT_ATOMS: atom_id res chain seq x y z
N MET A 1 2.09 -9.89 -11.31
CA MET A 1 1.27 -9.19 -10.30
C MET A 1 -0.05 -8.84 -10.96
N ARG A 2 -1.18 -9.11 -10.30
CA ARG A 2 -2.52 -8.77 -10.79
C ARG A 2 -2.79 -7.30 -10.53
N ASN A 3 -3.53 -6.64 -11.41
CA ASN A 3 -3.89 -5.23 -11.29
C ASN A 3 -5.39 -5.10 -11.00
N ARG A 4 -5.74 -4.35 -9.95
CA ARG A 4 -7.12 -4.08 -9.51
C ARG A 4 -7.97 -3.49 -10.62
N THR A 5 -7.44 -2.51 -11.35
CA THR A 5 -8.17 -1.81 -12.42
C THR A 5 -8.51 -2.77 -13.56
N ILE A 6 -7.57 -3.64 -13.94
CA ILE A 6 -7.80 -4.68 -14.95
C ILE A 6 -8.89 -5.63 -14.46
N ALA A 7 -8.82 -6.09 -13.22
CA ALA A 7 -9.85 -6.96 -12.64
C ALA A 7 -11.24 -6.30 -12.64
N ALA A 8 -11.32 -5.00 -12.30
CA ALA A 8 -12.58 -4.25 -12.31
C ALA A 8 -13.15 -4.11 -13.74
N VAL A 9 -12.32 -3.75 -14.72
CA VAL A 9 -12.74 -3.66 -16.13
C VAL A 9 -13.23 -5.03 -16.64
N LEU A 10 -12.52 -6.11 -16.31
CA LEU A 10 -12.95 -7.46 -16.65
C LEU A 10 -14.28 -7.82 -15.96
N ALA A 11 -14.46 -7.45 -14.69
CA ALA A 11 -15.69 -7.71 -13.95
C ALA A 11 -16.88 -6.94 -14.54
N PHE A 12 -16.68 -5.73 -15.05
CA PHE A 12 -17.74 -4.93 -15.66
C PHE A 12 -18.18 -5.48 -17.03
N PHE A 13 -17.24 -5.76 -17.93
CA PHE A 13 -17.57 -6.18 -19.31
C PHE A 13 -17.77 -7.69 -19.44
N LEU A 14 -16.99 -8.50 -18.72
CA LEU A 14 -16.95 -9.97 -18.83
C LEU A 14 -17.34 -10.66 -17.51
N GLY A 15 -17.93 -9.92 -16.57
CA GLY A 15 -18.34 -10.43 -15.25
C GLY A 15 -19.40 -11.52 -15.32
N TYR A 16 -20.35 -11.39 -16.24
CA TYR A 16 -21.38 -12.40 -16.50
C TYR A 16 -20.80 -13.76 -16.91
N LEU A 17 -19.63 -13.78 -17.55
CA LEU A 17 -18.90 -15.00 -17.89
C LEU A 17 -17.99 -15.50 -16.75
N GLY A 18 -17.72 -14.65 -15.75
CA GLY A 18 -16.79 -14.95 -14.65
C GLY A 18 -15.31 -14.85 -14.99
N ILE A 19 -14.95 -14.20 -16.10
CA ILE A 19 -13.56 -14.18 -16.60
C ILE A 19 -12.62 -13.44 -15.64
N HIS A 20 -13.14 -12.43 -14.92
CA HIS A 20 -12.39 -11.71 -13.88
C HIS A 20 -11.94 -12.61 -12.73
N LYS A 21 -12.67 -13.69 -12.42
CA LYS A 21 -12.27 -14.64 -11.36
C LYS A 21 -11.03 -15.44 -11.75
N PHE A 22 -10.91 -15.85 -13.01
CA PHE A 22 -9.70 -16.50 -13.51
C PHE A 22 -8.49 -15.56 -13.47
N TYR A 23 -8.70 -14.28 -13.79
CA TYR A 23 -7.65 -13.26 -13.67
C TYR A 23 -7.13 -13.14 -12.22
N LEU A 24 -8.05 -13.16 -11.25
CA LEU A 24 -7.73 -13.10 -9.82
C LEU A 24 -7.11 -14.39 -9.27
N GLY A 25 -7.09 -15.48 -10.05
CA GLY A 25 -6.63 -16.80 -9.62
C GLY A 25 -7.66 -17.62 -8.84
N GLU A 26 -8.92 -17.15 -8.79
CA GLU A 26 -10.05 -17.84 -8.17
C GLU A 26 -10.72 -18.79 -9.17
N ASN A 27 -9.96 -19.77 -9.67
CA ASN A 27 -10.37 -20.63 -10.80
C ASN A 27 -11.68 -21.40 -10.55
N LEU A 28 -11.88 -21.90 -9.32
CA LEU A 28 -13.11 -22.61 -8.96
C LEU A 28 -14.34 -21.69 -9.03
N ALA A 29 -14.22 -20.45 -8.57
CA ALA A 29 -15.29 -19.46 -8.68
C ALA A 29 -15.55 -19.10 -10.16
N GLY A 30 -14.49 -18.97 -10.97
CA GLY A 30 -14.62 -18.76 -12.41
C GLY A 30 -15.36 -19.89 -13.13
N ILE A 31 -15.06 -21.15 -12.80
CA ILE A 31 -15.78 -22.32 -13.35
C ILE A 31 -17.24 -22.30 -12.93
N LEU A 32 -17.54 -21.95 -11.67
CA LEU A 32 -18.90 -21.84 -11.18
C LEU A 32 -19.69 -20.79 -11.95
N TYR A 33 -19.09 -19.62 -12.18
CA TYR A 33 -19.69 -18.56 -13.00
C TYR A 33 -19.94 -19.03 -14.43
N LEU A 34 -18.98 -19.73 -15.05
CA LEU A 34 -19.11 -20.26 -16.39
C LEU A 34 -20.18 -21.36 -16.51
N LEU A 35 -20.45 -22.11 -15.44
CA LEU A 35 -21.53 -23.10 -15.41
C LEU A 35 -22.90 -22.44 -15.27
N PHE A 36 -22.97 -21.33 -14.52
CA PHE A 36 -24.20 -20.60 -14.24
C PHE A 36 -24.43 -19.39 -15.14
N PHE A 37 -23.57 -19.11 -16.13
CA PHE A 37 -23.63 -17.89 -16.95
C PHE A 37 -25.04 -17.68 -17.56
N TRP A 38 -25.64 -18.74 -18.09
CA TRP A 38 -26.99 -18.75 -18.67
C TRP A 38 -28.14 -18.37 -17.71
N THR A 39 -27.91 -18.39 -16.39
CA THR A 39 -28.92 -18.01 -15.39
C THR A 39 -29.01 -16.50 -15.15
N PHE A 40 -28.11 -15.69 -15.76
CA PHE A 40 -27.92 -14.26 -15.50
C PHE A 40 -27.54 -13.87 -14.06
N ILE A 41 -27.67 -14.77 -13.09
CA ILE A 41 -27.26 -14.59 -11.69
C ILE A 41 -25.78 -14.17 -11.57
N PRO A 42 -24.82 -14.79 -12.30
CA PRO A 42 -23.41 -14.39 -12.22
C PRO A 42 -23.17 -12.93 -12.63
N GLY A 43 -24.00 -12.37 -13.52
CA GLY A 43 -23.91 -10.96 -13.93
C GLY A 43 -24.23 -10.00 -12.78
N ILE A 44 -25.26 -10.30 -11.98
CA ILE A 44 -25.63 -9.49 -10.81
C ILE A 44 -24.53 -9.57 -9.75
N ILE A 45 -24.01 -10.77 -9.47
CA ILE A 45 -22.94 -10.92 -8.48
C ILE A 45 -21.67 -10.19 -8.96
N ALA A 46 -21.29 -10.34 -10.24
CA ALA A 46 -20.15 -9.64 -10.81
C ALA A 46 -20.28 -8.11 -10.76
N PHE A 47 -21.50 -7.58 -10.85
CA PHE A 47 -21.74 -6.15 -10.67
C PHE A 47 -21.39 -5.67 -9.26
N PHE A 48 -21.82 -6.40 -8.22
CA PHE A 48 -21.42 -6.09 -6.85
C PHE A 48 -19.91 -6.26 -6.64
N GLU A 49 -19.30 -7.26 -7.26
CA GLU A 49 -17.85 -7.45 -7.21
C GLU A 49 -17.08 -6.32 -7.90
N PHE A 50 -17.60 -5.82 -9.03
CA PHE A 50 -17.05 -4.65 -9.71
C PHE A 50 -17.05 -3.42 -8.80
N ILE A 51 -18.17 -3.13 -8.14
CA ILE A 51 -18.27 -2.03 -7.17
C ILE A 51 -17.29 -2.25 -6.00
N GLY A 52 -17.23 -3.48 -5.48
CA GLY A 52 -16.27 -3.86 -4.45
C GLY A 52 -14.81 -3.62 -4.89
N LEU A 53 -14.45 -3.97 -6.12
CA LEU A 53 -13.12 -3.78 -6.69
C LEU A 53 -12.77 -2.30 -6.89
N ILE A 54 -13.73 -1.45 -7.22
CA ILE A 54 -13.50 0.01 -7.33
C ILE A 54 -13.27 0.66 -5.97
N ILE A 55 -14.03 0.25 -4.95
CA ILE A 55 -13.99 0.85 -3.61
C ILE A 55 -12.81 0.29 -2.79
N MET A 56 -12.40 -0.95 -3.05
CA MET A 56 -11.28 -1.62 -2.39
C MET A 56 -9.98 -0.85 -2.65
N SER A 57 -9.13 -0.65 -1.63
CA SER A 57 -7.81 -0.02 -1.79
C SER A 57 -6.80 -0.96 -2.46
N ASP A 58 -5.76 -0.41 -3.11
CA ASP A 58 -4.71 -1.20 -3.76
C ASP A 58 -3.99 -2.12 -2.76
N GLN A 59 -3.74 -1.63 -1.53
CA GLN A 59 -3.13 -2.42 -0.46
C GLN A 59 -3.97 -3.66 -0.09
N ALA A 60 -5.29 -3.49 0.03
CA ALA A 60 -6.19 -4.59 0.33
C ALA A 60 -6.26 -5.58 -0.86
N PHE A 61 -6.25 -5.06 -2.08
CA PHE A 61 -6.24 -5.88 -3.29
C PHE A 61 -4.97 -6.73 -3.38
N ASP A 62 -3.80 -6.12 -3.17
CA ASP A 62 -2.52 -6.82 -3.22
C ASP A 62 -2.39 -7.85 -2.10
N ALA A 63 -2.83 -7.52 -0.88
CA ALA A 63 -2.84 -8.47 0.23
C ALA A 63 -3.70 -9.72 -0.07
N LYS A 64 -4.82 -9.55 -0.79
CA LYS A 64 -5.75 -10.65 -1.12
C LYS A 64 -5.31 -11.44 -2.36
N TYR A 65 -4.90 -10.75 -3.41
CA TYR A 65 -4.72 -11.34 -4.74
C TYR A 65 -3.26 -11.43 -5.17
N ASN A 66 -2.33 -10.80 -4.46
CA ASN A 66 -0.90 -10.88 -4.76
C ASN A 66 -0.10 -11.28 -3.49
N PRO A 67 -0.22 -12.53 -2.99
CA PRO A 67 0.41 -12.94 -1.72
C PRO A 67 1.95 -12.89 -1.72
N ASN A 68 2.57 -12.97 -2.90
CA ASN A 68 4.02 -12.82 -3.08
C ASN A 68 4.42 -11.37 -3.42
N TYR A 69 3.48 -10.43 -3.38
CA TYR A 69 3.78 -9.01 -3.41
C TYR A 69 4.36 -8.67 -2.04
N LEU A 70 5.68 -8.74 -1.93
CA LEU A 70 6.36 -7.98 -0.90
C LEU A 70 5.99 -6.53 -1.21
N PRO A 71 5.16 -5.84 -0.38
CA PRO A 71 5.02 -4.41 -0.55
C PRO A 71 6.44 -3.91 -0.48
N SER A 72 6.93 -3.38 -1.60
CA SER A 72 8.23 -2.75 -1.59
C SER A 72 8.09 -1.67 -0.54
N SER A 73 8.72 -1.87 0.61
CA SER A 73 8.88 -0.88 1.68
C SER A 73 9.64 0.36 1.19
N THR A 74 9.83 0.49 -0.13
CA THR A 74 10.44 1.57 -0.87
C THR A 74 9.72 2.91 -0.71
N GLU A 75 8.44 2.99 -0.32
CA GLU A 75 7.84 4.28 0.07
C GLU A 75 7.84 4.57 1.58
N ARG A 76 8.27 3.61 2.42
CA ARG A 76 8.58 3.88 3.84
C ARG A 76 10.08 3.97 4.14
N ARG A 77 10.92 4.01 3.10
CA ARG A 77 12.19 4.77 3.19
C ARG A 77 11.93 6.22 2.79
N LEU A 78 11.22 6.94 3.66
CA LEU A 78 11.75 8.24 4.05
C LEU A 78 13.23 7.99 4.39
N PRO A 79 14.19 8.84 3.97
CA PRO A 79 15.52 8.78 4.54
C PRO A 79 15.38 9.11 6.04
N GLU A 80 15.05 8.12 6.88
CA GLU A 80 15.00 8.24 8.34
C GLU A 80 16.34 8.73 8.86
N SER A 81 17.42 8.40 8.15
CA SER A 81 18.73 9.02 8.35
C SER A 81 18.65 10.53 8.08
N GLY A 82 18.45 11.01 6.84
CA GLY A 82 18.60 12.45 6.54
C GLY A 82 17.65 13.42 7.27
N GLN A 83 16.36 13.07 7.40
CA GLN A 83 15.37 13.99 7.97
C GLN A 83 15.29 13.95 9.50
N GLN A 84 15.39 12.77 10.13
CA GLN A 84 15.42 12.73 11.60
C GLN A 84 16.73 13.37 12.11
N LYS A 85 17.85 13.15 11.41
CA LYS A 85 19.15 13.77 11.75
C LYS A 85 19.12 15.30 11.66
N THR A 86 18.39 15.87 10.72
CA THR A 86 18.24 17.34 10.62
C THR A 86 17.19 17.88 11.61
N ALA A 87 16.11 17.14 11.85
CA ALA A 87 15.09 17.51 12.84
C ALA A 87 15.64 17.51 14.28
N THR A 88 16.52 16.57 14.63
CA THR A 88 17.18 16.52 15.94
C THR A 88 18.18 17.65 16.11
N LEU A 89 18.97 18.00 15.08
CA LEU A 89 19.87 19.17 15.11
C LEU A 89 19.10 20.48 15.30
N LEU A 90 17.92 20.61 14.68
CA LEU A 90 17.02 21.75 14.86
C LEU A 90 16.45 21.83 16.28
N GLN A 91 16.04 20.71 16.86
CA GLN A 91 15.59 20.65 18.25
C GLN A 91 16.71 20.99 19.23
N LEU A 92 17.92 20.47 19.00
CA LEU A 92 19.09 20.75 19.82
C LEU A 92 19.44 22.24 19.79
N LYS A 93 19.38 22.89 18.61
CA LYS A 93 19.57 24.34 18.49
C LYS A 93 18.49 25.12 19.24
N LYS A 94 17.23 24.69 19.15
CA LYS A 94 16.12 25.35 19.84
C LYS A 94 16.30 25.32 21.36
N LEU A 95 16.75 24.20 21.92
CA LEU A 95 17.01 24.07 23.37
C LEU A 95 18.13 25.01 23.83
N TYR A 96 19.17 25.19 23.01
CA TYR A 96 20.25 26.14 23.27
C TYR A 96 19.75 27.59 23.23
N ASP A 97 18.99 27.96 22.19
CA ASP A 97 18.43 29.31 22.07
C ASP A 97 17.45 29.64 23.22
N GLN A 98 16.81 28.62 23.81
CA GLN A 98 15.95 28.75 24.99
C GLN A 98 16.73 28.83 26.32
N GLY A 99 18.06 28.68 26.30
CA GLY A 99 18.91 28.68 27.50
C GLY A 99 18.73 27.45 28.40
N ILE A 100 18.08 26.39 27.89
CA ILE A 100 17.84 25.14 28.64
C ILE A 100 19.13 24.32 28.74
N ILE A 101 19.99 24.42 27.72
CA ILE A 101 21.30 23.77 27.67
C ILE A 101 22.39 24.82 27.45
N THR A 102 23.55 24.58 28.02
CA THR A 102 24.72 25.47 27.90
C THR A 102 25.43 25.28 26.56
N ALA A 103 26.30 26.24 26.20
CA ALA A 103 27.07 26.16 24.96
C ALA A 103 27.98 24.93 24.89
N GLU A 104 28.61 24.57 26.02
CA GLU A 104 29.49 23.40 26.12
C GLU A 104 28.71 22.09 25.90
N GLU A 105 27.55 21.94 26.56
CA GLU A 105 26.71 20.74 26.39
C GLU A 105 26.13 20.62 24.97
N TYR A 106 25.80 21.75 24.34
CA TYR A 106 25.33 21.79 22.96
C TYR A 106 26.41 21.31 21.99
N GLU A 107 27.65 21.78 22.15
CA GLU A 107 28.76 21.40 21.28
C GLU A 107 29.13 19.92 21.40
N GLU A 108 29.14 19.37 22.61
CA GLU A 108 29.41 17.96 22.85
C GLU A 108 28.34 17.06 22.21
N LYS A 109 27.05 17.37 22.44
CA LYS A 109 25.93 16.62 21.86
C LYS A 109 25.90 16.75 20.33
N ARG A 110 26.19 17.93 19.79
CA ARG A 110 26.29 18.14 18.34
C ARG A 110 27.44 17.33 17.72
N ARG A 111 28.63 17.35 18.32
CA ARG A 111 29.78 16.57 17.84
C ARG A 111 29.51 15.07 17.87
N LYS A 112 29.02 14.55 19.00
CA LYS A 112 28.68 13.12 19.13
C LYS A 112 27.64 12.69 18.11
N TYR A 113 26.68 13.56 17.81
CA TYR A 113 25.68 13.29 16.80
C TYR A 113 26.26 13.31 15.37
N LEU A 114 27.13 14.26 15.06
CA LEU A 114 27.85 14.35 13.78
C LEU A 114 28.78 13.16 13.51
N ASP A 115 29.46 12.64 14.53
CA ASP A 115 30.31 11.43 14.41
C ASP A 115 29.50 10.15 14.22
N SER A 116 28.25 10.13 14.71
CA SER A 116 27.32 9.01 14.52
C SER A 116 26.59 9.03 13.16
N LEU A 117 26.89 10.02 12.31
CA LEU A 117 26.27 10.17 10.99
C LEU A 117 26.81 9.19 9.96
#